data_AF-A0A3D0KN40-F1
#
_entry.id   AF-A0A3D0KN40-F1
#
_cell.length_a   1.000
_cell.length_b   1.000
_cell.length_c   1.000
_cell.angle_alpha   90.00
_cell.angle_beta   90.00
_cell.angle_gamma   90.00
#
_symmetry.space_group_name_H-M   'P 1'
#
loop_
_entity.id
_entity.type
_entity.pdbx_description
1 polymer ?
#
loop_
_entity_poly.entity_id
_entity_poly.type
_entity_poly.pdbx_seq_one_letter_code
_entity_poly.pdbx_strand_id
1 'polypeptide(L)'
;AVYPEGTRNYGEGLLPFHNAVLKIAQKAEVPVVVLTAKGTYEIQKNFPLHKSVVKLDVTDVIPAGEVKSLSTAQLGEKIQASMLKNLREN
;
A
#
# COMPACT_ATOMS: atom_id res chain seq x y z
N ALA A 1 9.11 5.35 2.03
CA ALA A 1 7.86 4.64 1.64
C ALA A 1 6.83 5.67 1.21
N VAL A 2 5.87 5.29 0.38
CA VAL A 2 4.82 6.16 -0.13
C VAL A 2 3.47 5.54 0.23
N TYR A 3 2.52 6.36 0.68
CA TYR A 3 1.14 5.95 0.93
C TYR A 3 0.25 6.62 -0.13
N PRO A 4 -0.20 5.89 -1.16
CA PRO A 4 -0.95 6.47 -2.27
C PRO A 4 -2.33 7.01 -1.85
N GLU A 5 -2.86 6.58 -0.71
CA GLU A 5 -4.08 7.12 -0.10
C GLU A 5 -3.96 8.59 0.33
N GLY A 6 -2.73 9.08 0.58
CA GLY A 6 -2.46 10.47 0.99
C GLY A 6 -2.87 10.82 2.42
N THR A 7 -3.63 9.96 3.10
CA THR A 7 -4.02 10.08 4.49
C THR A 7 -4.17 8.69 5.14
N ARG A 8 -4.40 8.66 6.45
CA ARG A 8 -4.62 7.42 7.21
C ARG A 8 -6.10 7.00 7.10
N ASN A 9 -6.35 5.70 6.95
CA ASN A 9 -7.68 5.15 7.20
C ASN A 9 -7.93 4.97 8.71
N TYR A 10 -9.20 4.90 9.10
CA TYR A 10 -9.64 4.75 10.49
C TYR A 10 -10.32 3.39 10.74
N GLY A 11 -9.88 2.34 10.02
CA GLY A 11 -10.48 1.00 10.09
C GLY A 11 -11.49 0.70 8.98
N GLU A 12 -11.69 1.62 8.03
CA GLU A 12 -12.66 1.48 6.93
C GLU A 12 -12.08 0.76 5.68
N GLY A 13 -10.87 0.21 5.79
CA GLY A 13 -10.17 -0.45 4.68
C GLY A 13 -9.24 0.49 3.91
N LEU A 14 -8.97 0.17 2.64
CA LEU A 14 -8.12 0.99 1.77
C LEU A 14 -8.91 2.15 1.18
N LEU A 15 -8.38 3.36 1.31
CA LEU A 15 -8.92 4.55 0.68
C LEU A 15 -8.55 4.61 -0.82
N PRO A 16 -9.18 5.51 -1.60
CA PRO A 16 -8.82 5.73 -3.00
C PRO A 16 -7.36 6.20 -3.18
N PHE A 17 -6.72 5.76 -4.25
CA PHE A 17 -5.32 6.07 -4.53
C PHE A 17 -5.15 7.35 -5.36
N HIS A 18 -4.17 8.16 -4.95
CA HIS A 18 -3.65 9.30 -5.69
C HIS A 18 -2.51 8.84 -6.60
N ASN A 19 -2.87 8.28 -7.75
CA ASN A 19 -1.95 7.57 -8.65
C ASN A 19 -0.77 8.41 -9.16
N ALA A 20 -0.86 9.74 -9.12
CA ALA A 20 0.24 10.64 -9.49
C ALA A 20 1.53 10.36 -8.70
N VAL A 21 1.42 9.84 -7.47
CA VAL A 21 2.58 9.53 -6.64
C VAL A 21 3.47 8.43 -7.23
N LEU A 22 2.90 7.53 -8.04
CA LEU A 22 3.62 6.45 -8.71
C LEU A 22 4.53 6.97 -9.83
N LYS A 23 4.36 8.24 -10.26
CA LYS A 23 5.19 8.86 -11.29
C LYS A 23 6.66 8.95 -10.88
N ILE A 24 6.95 9.02 -9.58
CA ILE A 24 8.31 9.02 -9.04
C ILE A 24 9.02 7.72 -9.44
N ALA A 25 8.37 6.56 -9.22
CA ALA A 25 8.93 5.27 -9.57
C ALA A 25 9.08 5.08 -11.09
N GLN A 26 8.11 5.55 -11.88
CA GLN A 26 8.21 5.51 -13.35
C GLN A 26 9.39 6.33 -13.88
N LYS A 27 9.57 7.56 -13.38
CA LYS A 27 10.65 8.44 -13.82
C LYS A 27 12.02 7.95 -13.37
N ALA A 28 12.08 7.31 -12.21
CA ALA A 28 13.31 6.73 -11.67
C ALA A 28 13.65 5.36 -12.29
N GLU A 29 12.72 4.74 -13.03
CA GLU A 29 12.89 3.40 -13.61
C GLU A 29 13.29 2.33 -12.58
N VAL A 30 12.70 2.40 -11.39
CA VAL A 30 12.97 1.48 -10.27
C VAL A 30 11.80 0.52 -10.03
N PRO A 31 12.06 -0.68 -9.50
CA PRO A 31 10.99 -1.58 -9.08
C PRO A 31 10.20 -0.99 -7.90
N VAL A 32 8.93 -1.39 -7.77
CA VAL A 32 8.04 -1.00 -6.67
C VAL A 32 7.70 -2.23 -5.84
N VAL A 33 8.05 -2.19 -4.55
CA VAL A 33 7.62 -3.18 -3.57
C VAL A 33 6.32 -2.73 -2.94
N VAL A 34 5.30 -3.59 -2.97
CA VAL A 34 3.98 -3.35 -2.39
C VAL A 34 3.90 -4.01 -1.03
N LEU A 35 3.46 -3.24 -0.03
CA LEU A 35 3.31 -3.70 1.35
C LEU A 35 1.87 -3.49 1.82
N THR A 36 1.33 -4.45 2.57
CA THR A 36 0.10 -4.29 3.35
C THR A 36 0.44 -4.21 4.83
N ALA A 37 -0.20 -3.27 5.53
CA ALA A 37 -0.05 -3.11 6.98
C ALA A 37 -1.41 -3.19 7.66
N LYS A 38 -1.56 -4.09 8.63
CA LYS A 38 -2.81 -4.32 9.38
C LYS A 38 -2.56 -4.22 10.88
N GLY A 39 -3.52 -3.67 11.62
CA GLY A 39 -3.45 -3.53 13.08
C GLY A 39 -2.72 -2.29 13.59
N THR A 40 -2.18 -1.44 12.70
CA THR A 40 -1.52 -0.18 13.08
C THR A 40 -2.48 0.83 13.72
N TYR A 41 -3.73 0.87 13.26
CA TYR A 41 -4.77 1.73 13.82
C TYR A 41 -5.11 1.40 15.29
N GLU A 42 -4.97 0.13 15.70
CA GLU A 42 -5.25 -0.29 17.07
C GLU A 42 -4.17 0.17 18.06
N ILE A 43 -2.96 0.52 17.59
CA ILE A 43 -1.88 1.02 18.45
C ILE A 43 -2.34 2.25 19.23
N GLN A 44 -2.91 3.26 18.55
CA GLN A 44 -3.35 4.48 19.21
C GLN A 44 -4.53 4.28 20.17
N LYS A 45 -5.38 3.27 19.94
CA LYS A 45 -6.50 2.95 20.83
C LYS A 45 -6.05 2.21 22.09
N ASN A 46 -5.06 1.34 21.93
CA ASN A 46 -4.57 0.47 22.99
C ASN A 46 -3.45 1.10 23.82
N PHE A 47 -2.78 2.12 23.29
CA PHE A 47 -1.72 2.83 24.01
C PHE A 47 -2.29 3.63 25.20
N PRO A 48 -1.67 3.60 26.40
CA PRO A 48 -0.40 2.91 26.72
C PRO A 48 -0.56 1.52 27.36
N LEU A 49 -1.78 1.09 27.67
CA LEU A 49 -2.03 -0.03 28.60
C LEU A 49 -2.11 -1.41 27.94
N HIS A 50 -2.44 -1.48 26.65
CA HIS A 50 -2.68 -2.71 25.92
C HIS A 50 -1.71 -2.90 24.75
N LYS A 51 -1.32 -4.15 24.50
CA LYS A 51 -0.48 -4.51 23.35
C LYS A 51 -1.30 -4.52 22.06
N SER A 52 -0.69 -4.11 20.96
CA SER A 52 -1.26 -4.21 19.61
C SER A 52 -0.38 -5.11 18.74
N VAL A 53 -1.02 -5.99 17.96
CA VAL A 53 -0.34 -6.83 16.97
C VAL A 53 -0.41 -6.14 15.63
N VAL A 54 0.75 -5.92 15.02
CA VAL A 54 0.88 -5.35 13.68
C VAL A 54 1.37 -6.43 12.74
N LYS A 55 0.65 -6.63 11.62
CA LYS A 55 1.10 -7.48 10.51
C LYS A 55 1.59 -6.58 9.39
N LEU A 56 2.76 -6.89 8.85
CA LEU A 56 3.34 -6.23 7.69
C LEU A 56 3.75 -7.30 6.69
N ASP A 57 3.07 -7.32 5.55
CA ASP A 57 3.25 -8.36 4.54
C ASP A 57 3.77 -7.75 3.23
N VAL A 58 4.77 -8.40 2.63
CA VAL A 58 5.20 -8.09 1.26
C VAL A 58 4.18 -8.70 0.32
N THR A 59 3.37 -7.86 -0.30
CA THR A 59 2.22 -8.30 -1.09
C THR A 59 2.59 -8.60 -2.53
N ASP A 60 3.42 -7.74 -3.14
CA ASP A 60 3.81 -7.85 -4.53
C ASP A 60 5.13 -7.10 -4.77
N VAL A 61 5.82 -7.45 -5.86
CA VAL A 61 7.01 -6.75 -6.33
C VAL A 61 6.84 -6.50 -7.82
N ILE A 62 6.62 -5.25 -8.18
CA ILE A 62 6.43 -4.83 -9.57
C ILE A 62 7.82 -4.47 -10.14
N PRO A 63 8.29 -5.18 -11.18
CA PRO A 63 9.61 -4.93 -11.75
C PRO A 63 9.67 -3.59 -12.48
N ALA A 64 10.85 -2.97 -12.54
CA ALA A 64 11.08 -1.67 -13.18
C ALA A 64 10.54 -1.59 -14.62
N GLY A 65 10.69 -2.67 -15.41
CA GLY A 65 10.17 -2.73 -16.77
C GLY A 65 8.66 -2.59 -16.85
N GLU A 66 7.92 -3.20 -15.91
CA GLU A 66 6.47 -3.09 -15.82
C GLU A 66 6.03 -1.72 -15.27
N VAL A 67 6.77 -1.19 -14.29
CA VAL A 67 6.55 0.16 -13.77
C VAL A 67 6.68 1.21 -14.88
N LYS A 68 7.64 1.04 -15.79
CA LYS A 68 7.86 1.94 -16.93
C LYS A 68 6.81 1.81 -18.02
N SER A 69 6.30 0.60 -18.26
CA SER A 69 5.39 0.32 -19.39
C SER A 69 3.93 0.67 -19.12
N LEU A 70 3.47 0.52 -17.88
CA LEU A 70 2.08 0.79 -17.51
C LEU A 70 1.82 2.28 -17.29
N SER A 71 0.57 2.72 -17.39
CA SER A 71 0.17 4.05 -16.88
C SER A 71 0.12 4.06 -15.34
N THR A 72 0.21 5.25 -14.74
CA THR A 72 0.07 5.37 -13.27
C THR A 72 -1.30 4.91 -12.77
N ALA A 73 -2.36 5.06 -13.57
CA ALA A 73 -3.69 4.55 -13.24
C ALA A 73 -3.70 3.02 -13.19
N GLN A 74 -3.18 2.34 -14.21
CA GLN A 74 -3.08 0.88 -14.26
C GLN A 74 -2.20 0.32 -13.14
N LEU A 75 -1.08 0.98 -12.83
CA LEU A 75 -0.26 0.60 -11.68
C LEU A 75 -1.03 0.74 -10.37
N GLY A 76 -1.76 1.84 -10.19
CA GLY A 76 -2.59 2.07 -9.01
C GLY A 76 -3.64 0.98 -8.81
N GLU A 77 -4.39 0.65 -9.87
CA GLU A 77 -5.39 -0.41 -9.86
C GLU A 77 -4.77 -1.78 -9.54
N LYS A 78 -3.65 -2.12 -10.18
CA LYS A 78 -2.93 -3.38 -9.92
C LYS A 78 -2.48 -3.47 -8.46
N ILE A 79 -1.83 -2.43 -7.95
CA ILE A 79 -1.34 -2.37 -6.56
C ILE A 79 -2.52 -2.48 -5.59
N GLN A 80 -3.58 -1.72 -5.81
CA GLN A 80 -4.77 -1.72 -4.95
C GLN A 80 -5.45 -3.10 -4.94
N ALA A 81 -5.61 -3.73 -6.10
CA ALA A 81 -6.16 -5.08 -6.22
C ALA A 81 -5.32 -6.12 -5.47
N SER A 82 -3.99 -6.03 -5.59
CA SER A 82 -3.06 -6.92 -4.88
C SER A 82 -3.16 -6.74 -3.36
N MET A 83 -3.17 -5.49 -2.89
CA MET A 83 -3.33 -5.16 -1.46
C MET A 83 -4.69 -5.64 -0.91
N LEU A 84 -5.79 -5.40 -1.64
CA LEU A 84 -7.12 -5.85 -1.24
C LEU A 84 -7.21 -7.37 -1.13
N LYS A 85 -6.59 -8.10 -2.06
CA LYS A 85 -6.54 -9.56 -2.01
C LYS A 85 -5.85 -10.04 -0.73
N ASN A 86 -4.65 -9.53 -0.45
CA ASN A 86 -3.89 -9.94 0.72
C ASN A 86 -4.58 -9.56 2.04
N LEU A 87 -5.20 -8.38 2.13
CA LEU A 87 -5.94 -7.94 3.32
C LEU A 87 -7.23 -8.73 3.58
N ARG A 88 -7.80 -9.37 2.55
CA ARG A 88 -8.96 -10.28 2.70
C ARG A 88 -8.55 -11.68 3.16
N GLU A 89 -7.37 -12.13 2.75
CA GLU A 89 -6.85 -13.47 3.04
C GLU A 89 -6.17 -13.57 4.43
N ASN A 90 -5.76 -12.45 5.04
CA ASN A 90 -4.98 -12.38 6.31
C ASN A 90 -5.56 -11.40 7.35
#